data_AF-A0A0G0SQV7-F1
#
_entry.id   AF-A0A0G0SQV7-F1
#
_cell.length_a   1.000
_cell.length_b   1.000
_cell.length_c   1.000
_cell.angle_alpha   90.00
_cell.angle_beta   90.00
_cell.angle_gamma   90.00
#
_symmetry.space_group_name_H-M   'P 1'
#
loop_
_entity.id
_entity.type
_entity.pdbx_description
1 polymer ?
#
loop_
_entity_poly.entity_id
_entity_poly.type
_entity_poly.pdbx_seq_one_letter_code
_entity_poly.pdbx_strand_id
1 'polypeptide(L)' 'MENLYIKELRVDKGITMKRMMPAAMGSGHRINKRTSHLNLLLAEKVVAVKKSKSVKKEKVVKAKKVIKK' A
#
# COMPACT_ATOMS: atom_id res chain seq x y z
N MET A 1 8.37 5.52 9.32
CA MET A 1 8.26 4.80 8.02
C MET A 1 7.61 3.42 8.16
N GLU A 2 7.37 2.91 9.38
CA GLU A 2 6.91 1.53 9.62
C GLU A 2 5.40 1.29 9.37
N ASN A 3 4.65 2.34 9.06
CA ASN A 3 3.18 2.27 8.99
C ASN A 3 2.62 2.19 7.57
N LEU A 4 3.44 2.31 6.52
CA LEU A 4 2.97 2.23 5.13
C LEU A 4 3.01 0.77 4.68
N TYR A 5 1.95 0.31 4.03
CA TYR A 5 1.90 -0.99 3.37
C TYR A 5 1.49 -0.85 1.92
N ILE A 6 1.93 -1.79 1.09
CA ILE A 6 1.52 -1.87 -0.32
C ILE A 6 0.08 -2.39 -0.34
N LYS A 7 -0.85 -1.53 -0.73
CA LYS A 7 -2.27 -1.89 -0.90
C LYS A 7 -2.49 -2.59 -2.24
N GLU A 8 -1.82 -2.10 -3.28
CA GLU A 8 -1.94 -2.66 -4.62
C GLU A 8 -0.65 -2.45 -5.41
N LEU A 9 -0.27 -3.47 -6.19
CA LEU A 9 0.85 -3.43 -7.12
C LEU A 9 0.37 -4.01 -8.45
N ARG A 10 0.37 -3.19 -9.51
CA ARG A 10 0.00 -3.59 -10.86
C ARG A 10 1.12 -3.29 -11.85
N VAL A 11 1.29 -4.19 -12.82
CA VAL A 11 2.24 -4.05 -13.91
C VAL A 11 1.49 -4.17 -15.22
N ASP A 12 1.34 -3.04 -15.89
CA ASP A 12 0.61 -2.94 -17.15
C ASP A 12 1.57 -2.87 -18.33
N LYS A 13 1.04 -3.17 -19.52
CA LYS A 13 1.81 -3.08 -20.75
C LYS A 13 2.09 -1.63 -21.09
N GLY A 14 3.37 -1.31 -21.24
CA GLY A 14 3.84 0.00 -21.70
C GLY A 14 3.97 0.07 -23.21
N ILE A 15 4.46 1.22 -23.66
CA ILE A 15 4.69 1.46 -25.09
C ILE A 15 5.64 0.41 -25.67
N THR A 16 5.33 -0.06 -26.87
CA THR A 16 6.20 -0.98 -27.59
C THR A 16 6.92 -0.20 -28.68
N MET A 17 8.22 0.00 -28.51
CA MET A 17 9.05 0.68 -29.49
C MET A 17 9.50 -0.30 -30.58
N LYS A 18 9.39 0.12 -31.85
CA LYS A 18 9.91 -0.62 -32.99
C LYS A 18 11.42 -0.38 -33.11
N ARG A 19 12.20 -1.45 -33.15
CA ARG A 19 13.64 -1.46 -33.45
C ARG A 19 13.89 -2.42 -34.62
N MET A 20 14.95 -2.18 -35.37
CA MET A 20 15.37 -3.06 -36.46
C MET A 20 16.69 -3.72 -36.09
N MET A 21 16.75 -5.03 -36.23
CA MET A 21 17.94 -5.85 -36.05
C MET A 21 18.51 -6.16 -37.43
N PRO A 22 19.78 -5.86 -37.70
CA PRO A 22 20.41 -6.24 -38.96
C PRO A 22 20.44 -7.76 -39.11
N ALA A 23 20.23 -8.25 -40.33
CA ALA A 23 20.21 -9.67 -40.67
C ALA A 23 20.87 -9.94 -42.03
N ALA A 24 20.97 -11.22 -42.40
CA ALA A 24 21.64 -11.65 -43.63
C ALA A 24 20.99 -11.05 -44.90
N MET A 25 21.76 -10.99 -45.99
CA MET A 25 21.30 -10.49 -47.30
C MET A 25 20.75 -9.05 -47.27
N GLY A 26 21.32 -8.17 -46.43
CA GLY A 26 20.88 -6.77 -46.34
C GLY A 26 19.47 -6.59 -45.75
N SER A 27 18.92 -7.62 -45.11
CA SER A 27 17.60 -7.59 -44.51
C SER A 27 17.62 -7.08 -43.07
N GLY A 28 16.47 -6.64 -42.57
CA GLY A 28 16.29 -6.21 -41.19
C GLY A 28 15.08 -6.90 -40.55
N HIS A 29 15.30 -7.63 -39.45
CA HIS A 29 14.21 -8.19 -38.66
C HIS A 29 13.71 -7.17 -37.65
N ARG A 30 12.40 -7.13 -37.40
CA ARG A 30 11.82 -6.21 -36.41
C ARG A 30 11.95 -6.80 -35.01
N ILE A 31 12.56 -6.04 -34.10
CA ILE A 31 12.54 -6.31 -32.66
C ILE A 31 11.65 -5.27 -31.98
N ASN A 32 10.75 -5.74 -31.13
CA ASN A 32 9.85 -4.89 -30.36
C ASN A 32 10.42 -4.71 -28.94
N LYS A 33 10.89 -3.51 -28.61
CA LYS A 33 11.30 -3.19 -27.23
C LYS A 33 10.05 -2.90 -26.40
N ARG A 34 9.64 -3.89 -25.60
CA ARG A 34 8.49 -3.80 -24.70
C ARG A 34 8.90 -3.12 -23.40
N THR A 35 8.17 -2.08 -23.00
CA THR A 35 8.27 -1.50 -21.66
C THR A 35 7.01 -1.82 -20.87
N SER A 36 7.05 -1.58 -19.56
CA SER A 36 5.90 -1.77 -18.66
C SER A 36 5.66 -0.50 -17.86
N HIS A 37 4.40 -0.22 -17.53
CA HIS A 37 4.04 0.80 -16.55
C HIS A 37 3.82 0.13 -15.19
N LEU A 38 4.45 0.67 -14.15
CA LEU A 38 4.41 0.10 -12.81
C LEU A 38 3.61 1.05 -11.91
N ASN A 39 2.47 0.56 -11.43
CA ASN A 39 1.57 1.30 -10.55
C ASN A 39 1.65 0.71 -9.15
N LEU A 40 2.05 1.54 -8.18
CA LEU A 40 2.20 1.14 -6.78
C LEU A 40 1.34 2.06 -5.91
N LEU A 41 0.41 1.47 -5.18
CA LEU A 41 -0.50 2.20 -4.31
C LEU A 41 -0.19 1.84 -2.85
N LEU A 42 0.29 2.84 -2.10
CA LEU A 42 0.56 2.72 -0.68
C LEU A 42 -0.67 3.13 0.13
N ALA A 43 -0.89 2.45 1.25
CA ALA A 43 -1.87 2.85 2.24
C ALA A 43 -1.22 2.84 3.63
N GLU A 44 -1.74 3.70 4.51
CA GLU A 44 -1.29 3.75 5.89
C GLU A 44 -2.09 2.79 6.76
N LYS A 45 -1.38 2.03 7.59
CA LYS A 45 -1.97 1.16 8.59
C LYS A 45 -2.36 2.02 9.79
N VAL A 46 -3.56 2.58 9.77
CA VAL A 46 -4.13 3.24 10.95
C VAL A 46 -4.46 2.16 11.97
N VAL A 47 -3.57 1.96 12.94
CA VAL A 47 -3.84 1.07 14.07
C VAL A 47 -5.03 1.70 14.80
N ALA A 48 -6.22 1.11 14.65
CA ALA A 48 -7.38 1.50 15.43
C ALA A 48 -6.99 1.42 16.90
N VAL A 49 -6.86 2.57 17.55
CA VAL A 49 -6.61 2.67 18.98
C VAL A 49 -7.72 1.87 19.66
N LYS A 50 -7.39 0.69 20.15
CA LYS A 50 -8.27 -0.06 21.06
C LYS A 50 -8.54 0.89 22.22
N LYS A 51 -9.76 1.44 22.29
CA LYS A 51 -10.24 2.18 23.47
C LYS A 51 -10.13 1.23 24.66
N SER A 52 -9.03 1.32 25.42
CA SER A 52 -8.87 0.64 26.69
C SER A 52 -9.92 1.22 27.64
N LYS A 53 -10.99 0.45 27.81
CA LYS A 53 -12.18 0.78 28.60
C LYS A 53 -11.93 0.65 30.13
N SER A 54 -10.70 0.67 30.61
CA SER A 54 -10.34 0.07 31.91
C SER A 54 -9.75 0.99 33.00
N VAL A 55 -9.55 2.30 32.80
CA VAL A 55 -8.87 3.12 33.85
C VAL A 55 -9.74 4.22 34.50
N LYS A 56 -10.92 4.58 33.95
CA LYS A 56 -11.74 5.67 34.53
C LYS A 56 -13.02 5.27 35.28
N LYS A 57 -13.45 4.00 35.24
CA LYS A 57 -14.63 3.56 36.03
C LYS A 57 -14.32 3.29 37.51
N GLU A 58 -13.06 3.13 37.89
CA GLU A 58 -12.69 2.93 39.31
C GLU A 58 -12.90 4.17 40.20
N LYS A 59 -12.95 5.39 39.64
CA LYS A 59 -13.06 6.62 40.45
C LYS A 59 -14.50 7.05 40.77
N VAL A 60 -15.49 6.73 39.92
CA VAL A 60 -16.90 7.15 40.16
C VAL A 60 -17.59 6.27 41.21
N VAL A 61 -17.20 5.00 41.35
CA VAL A 61 -17.83 4.07 42.32
C VAL A 61 -17.38 4.35 43.76
N LYS A 62 -16.13 4.79 43.98
CA LYS A 62 -15.63 5.10 45.33
C LYS A 62 -16.21 6.41 45.90
N ALA A 63 -16.44 7.43 45.06
CA ALA A 63 -17.08 8.68 45.49
C ALA A 63 -18.55 8.50 45.89
N LYS A 64 -19.27 7.54 45.30
CA LYS A 64 -20.68 7.25 45.64
C LYS A 64 -20.88 6.37 46.89
N LYS A 65 -19.83 5.70 47.40
CA LYS A 65 -19.95 4.83 48.58
C LYS A 65 -19.91 5.60 49.92
N VAL A 66 -19.41 6.84 49.92
CA VAL A 66 -19.29 7.68 51.13
C VAL A 66 -20.59 8.47 51.43
N ILE A 67 -21.55 8.55 50.49
CA ILE A 67 -22.74 9.41 50.61
C ILE A 67 -24.04 8.60 50.87
N LYS A 68 -23.98 7.29 51.07
CA LYS A 68 -25.14 6.53 51.57
C LYS A 68 -25.09 6.46 53.10
N LYS A 69 -25.85 7.37 53.69
CA LYS A 69 -26.47 7.26 55.02
C LYS A 69 -27.19 5.92 55.18
#